data_AF-A0A328NMC9-F1
#
_entry.id   AF-A0A328NMC9-F1
#
_cell.length_a   1.000
_cell.length_b   1.000
_cell.length_c   1.000
_cell.angle_alpha   90.00
_cell.angle_beta   90.00
_cell.angle_gamma   90.00
#
_symmetry.space_group_name_H-M   'P 1'
#
loop_
_entity.id
_entity.type
_entity.pdbx_description
1 polymer ?
#
loop_
_entity_poly.entity_id
_entity_poly.type
_entity_poly.pdbx_seq_one_letter_code
_entity_poly.pdbx_strand_id
1 'polypeptide(L)'
;MGTDTAASQQRESRRIGREELAPRSLAHRGRRTNHDLRPRWYSPAEVAVLHGIGISKVKMKIATGELRSIKDGKYRRVLPKWVDDYIREQVERQEAA
;
A
#
# COMPACT_ATOMS: atom_id res chain seq x y z
N MET A 1 -28.47 -64.47 -45.82
CA MET A 1 -27.85 -65.67 -45.21
C MET A 1 -26.36 -65.47 -45.23
N GLY A 2 -25.70 -65.65 -44.08
CA GLY A 2 -24.27 -65.41 -43.90
C GLY A 2 -23.98 -64.71 -42.57
N THR A 3 -24.36 -65.32 -41.46
CA THR A 3 -23.86 -64.99 -40.13
C THR A 3 -22.55 -65.76 -39.92
N ASP A 4 -21.48 -65.06 -39.61
CA ASP A 4 -20.34 -65.57 -38.84
C ASP A 4 -19.46 -64.36 -38.49
N THR A 5 -18.77 -64.27 -37.38
CA THR A 5 -18.86 -64.92 -36.08
C THR A 5 -17.89 -64.11 -35.22
N ALA A 6 -18.22 -63.99 -33.95
CA ALA A 6 -17.41 -63.31 -32.96
C ALA A 6 -15.94 -63.72 -33.02
N ALA A 7 -15.03 -62.75 -33.15
CA ALA A 7 -13.67 -62.89 -32.68
C ALA A 7 -13.01 -61.51 -32.54
N SER A 8 -12.34 -61.32 -31.40
CA SER A 8 -11.42 -60.21 -31.12
C SER A 8 -12.01 -58.95 -30.50
N GLN A 9 -13.07 -59.12 -29.70
CA GLN A 9 -13.17 -58.45 -28.40
C GLN A 9 -12.01 -58.90 -27.48
N GLN A 10 -10.75 -58.63 -27.82
CA GLN A 10 -9.59 -58.75 -26.93
C GLN A 10 -8.35 -58.36 -27.72
N ARG A 11 -7.52 -57.48 -27.13
CA ARG A 11 -6.30 -56.85 -27.69
C ARG A 11 -6.51 -55.44 -28.26
N GLU A 12 -6.84 -54.49 -27.40
CA GLU A 12 -6.08 -53.23 -27.33
C GLU A 12 -6.36 -52.53 -25.99
N SER A 13 -6.36 -53.31 -24.91
CA SER A 13 -6.30 -52.80 -23.54
C SER A 13 -4.89 -52.27 -23.26
N ARG A 14 -4.43 -51.23 -23.96
CA ARG A 14 -3.16 -50.53 -23.65
C ARG A 14 -3.21 -49.07 -24.11
N ARG A 15 -3.51 -48.20 -23.15
CA ARG A 15 -3.11 -46.78 -22.97
C ARG A 15 -4.23 -46.16 -22.12
N ILE A 16 -4.32 -46.49 -20.83
CA ILE A 16 -3.58 -45.79 -19.78
C ILE A 16 -3.49 -44.29 -20.08
N GLY A 17 -4.21 -43.51 -19.27
CA GLY A 17 -3.96 -42.08 -19.09
C GLY A 17 -4.77 -41.16 -19.99
N ARG A 18 -6.11 -41.22 -19.94
CA ARG A 18 -6.88 -39.98 -20.14
C ARG A 18 -6.73 -39.18 -18.85
N GLU A 19 -5.57 -38.56 -18.75
CA GLU A 19 -5.20 -37.57 -17.76
C GLU A 19 -6.38 -36.61 -17.60
N GLU A 20 -7.00 -36.72 -16.44
CA GLU A 20 -7.93 -35.75 -15.90
C GLU A 20 -7.29 -34.38 -16.15
N LEU A 21 -7.89 -33.59 -17.05
CA LEU A 21 -7.53 -32.21 -17.27
C LEU A 21 -7.86 -31.46 -15.98
N ALA A 22 -6.95 -31.56 -15.00
CA ALA A 22 -6.86 -30.63 -13.90
C ALA A 22 -6.98 -29.24 -14.53
N PRO A 23 -7.82 -28.34 -13.99
CA PRO A 23 -7.87 -26.98 -14.49
C PRO A 23 -6.44 -26.46 -14.42
N ARG A 24 -5.86 -26.21 -15.61
CA ARG A 24 -4.54 -25.61 -15.79
C ARG A 24 -4.42 -24.57 -14.71
N SER A 25 -3.55 -24.85 -13.74
CA SER A 25 -3.34 -23.98 -12.61
C SER A 25 -3.22 -22.58 -13.19
N LEU A 26 -4.15 -21.70 -12.80
CA LEU A 26 -4.13 -20.33 -13.23
C LEU A 26 -2.89 -19.76 -12.55
N ALA A 27 -1.77 -19.91 -13.25
CA ALA A 27 -0.45 -19.62 -12.78
C ALA A 27 -0.49 -18.22 -12.22
N HIS A 28 -0.38 -18.14 -10.90
CA HIS A 28 0.11 -17.04 -10.09
C HIS A 28 0.43 -15.78 -10.91
N ARG A 29 -0.61 -15.12 -11.43
CA ARG A 29 -0.47 -13.76 -11.92
C ARG A 29 -0.39 -12.96 -10.64
N GLY A 30 0.82 -12.93 -10.06
CA GLY A 30 1.13 -12.27 -8.81
C GLY A 30 0.39 -10.95 -8.81
N ARG A 31 -0.55 -10.80 -7.88
CA ARG A 31 -1.32 -9.58 -7.73
C ARG A 31 -0.28 -8.49 -7.54
N ARG A 32 -0.01 -7.67 -8.58
CA ARG A 32 0.84 -6.49 -8.43
C ARG A 32 0.11 -5.62 -7.43
N THR A 33 0.48 -5.70 -6.16
CA THR A 33 0.06 -4.74 -5.17
C THR A 33 0.73 -3.45 -5.60
N ASN A 34 -0.01 -2.59 -6.28
CA ASN A 34 0.40 -1.20 -6.45
C ASN A 34 0.56 -0.64 -5.04
N HIS A 35 1.80 -0.57 -4.58
CA HIS A 35 2.12 0.09 -3.33
C HIS A 35 1.91 1.57 -3.57
N ASP A 36 0.86 2.10 -2.96
CA ASP A 36 0.57 3.52 -2.97
C ASP A 36 1.71 4.27 -2.23
N LEU A 37 2.63 4.82 -3.02
CA LEU A 37 3.76 5.59 -2.51
C LEU A 37 3.28 7.00 -2.17
N ARG A 38 2.58 7.12 -1.04
CA ARG A 38 2.24 8.42 -0.46
C ARG A 38 3.42 8.98 0.34
N PRO A 39 3.74 10.29 0.21
CA PRO A 39 4.69 10.95 1.09
C PRO A 39 4.33 10.73 2.56
N ARG A 40 5.36 10.45 3.38
CA ARG A 40 5.19 10.22 4.82
C ARG A 40 5.37 11.50 5.64
N TRP A 41 5.43 12.66 4.98
CA TRP A 41 5.69 13.96 5.58
C TRP A 41 4.83 15.05 4.93
N TYR A 42 4.68 16.16 5.65
CA TYR A 42 3.97 17.35 5.22
C TYR A 42 4.95 18.48 4.87
N SER A 43 4.53 19.31 3.92
CA SER A 43 5.08 20.63 3.67
C SER A 43 4.53 21.65 4.69
N PRO A 44 5.19 22.81 4.87
CA PRO A 44 4.65 23.89 5.70
C PRO A 44 3.27 24.40 5.24
N ALA A 45 2.94 24.26 3.95
CA ALA A 45 1.63 24.64 3.42
C ALA A 45 0.54 23.65 3.84
N GLU A 46 0.82 22.34 3.79
CA GLU A 46 -0.14 21.32 4.27
C GLU A 46 -0.36 21.44 5.79
N VAL A 47 0.70 21.68 6.57
CA VAL A 47 0.55 21.93 8.01
C VAL A 47 -0.29 23.18 8.30
N ALA A 48 -0.16 24.23 7.47
CA ALA A 48 -1.00 25.43 7.59
C ALA A 48 -2.49 25.10 7.41
N VAL A 49 -2.82 24.24 6.44
CA VAL A 49 -4.18 23.74 6.23
C VAL A 49 -4.64 22.89 7.42
N LEU A 50 -3.81 21.96 7.90
CA LEU A 50 -4.14 21.10 9.04
C LEU A 50 -4.42 21.88 10.33
N HIS A 51 -3.66 22.95 10.59
CA HIS A 51 -3.84 23.78 11.78
C HIS A 51 -4.85 24.92 11.61
N GLY A 52 -5.28 25.22 10.38
CA GLY A 52 -6.12 26.39 10.10
C GLY A 52 -5.44 27.73 10.34
N ILE A 53 -4.12 27.83 10.17
CA ILE A 53 -3.34 29.06 10.37
C ILE A 53 -2.54 29.45 9.12
N GLY A 54 -2.21 30.74 8.97
CA GLY A 54 -1.42 31.19 7.83
C GLY A 54 -0.02 30.56 7.76
N ILE A 55 0.46 30.28 6.54
CA ILE A 55 1.78 29.65 6.29
C ILE A 55 2.95 30.40 6.93
N SER A 56 2.88 31.73 7.03
CA SER A 56 3.93 32.54 7.68
C SER A 56 4.08 32.20 9.16
N LYS A 57 2.97 31.94 9.87
CA LYS A 57 3.01 31.50 11.27
C LYS A 57 3.62 30.10 11.40
N VAL A 58 3.30 29.19 10.49
CA VAL A 58 3.94 27.85 10.45
C VAL A 58 5.44 27.96 10.25
N LYS A 59 5.88 28.78 9.28
CA LYS A 59 7.32 29.02 9.03
C LYS A 59 8.01 29.64 10.23
N MET A 60 7.36 30.56 10.93
CA MET A 60 7.88 31.17 12.15
C MET A 60 8.07 30.11 13.23
N LYS A 61 7.08 29.24 13.48
CA LYS A 61 7.19 28.13 14.45
C LYS A 61 8.32 27.15 14.10
N ILE A 62 8.53 26.91 12.82
CA ILE A 62 9.69 26.11 12.36
C ILE A 62 11.00 26.85 12.64
N ALA A 63 11.06 28.15 12.37
CA ALA A 63 12.26 28.96 12.56
C ALA A 63 12.62 29.13 14.05
N THR A 64 11.63 29.24 14.93
CA THR A 64 11.82 29.33 16.38
C THR A 64 12.07 27.98 17.05
N GLY A 65 11.87 26.87 16.32
CA GLY A 65 12.01 25.51 16.85
C GLY A 65 10.78 25.01 17.61
N GLU A 66 9.71 25.81 17.72
CA GLU A 66 8.42 25.36 18.29
C GLU A 66 7.81 24.20 17.50
N LEU A 67 8.00 24.18 16.17
CA LEU A 67 7.56 23.07 15.32
C LEU A 67 8.78 22.38 14.70
N ARG A 68 8.98 21.11 15.04
CA ARG A 68 10.07 20.29 14.51
C ARG A 68 9.96 20.13 12.98
N SER A 69 11.10 20.21 12.29
CA SER A 69 11.17 20.02 10.84
C SER A 69 12.55 19.52 10.39
N ILE A 70 12.59 18.93 9.19
CA ILE A 70 13.82 18.51 8.51
C ILE A 70 14.11 19.48 7.35
N LYS A 71 15.39 19.79 7.10
CA LYS A 71 15.83 20.42 5.83
C LYS A 71 15.94 19.33 4.77
N ASP A 72 15.06 19.37 3.77
CA ASP A 72 15.13 18.46 2.62
C ASP A 72 15.22 19.31 1.34
N GLY A 73 16.47 19.61 0.94
CA GLY A 73 16.77 20.55 -0.14
C GLY A 73 16.32 21.98 0.17
N LYS A 74 15.56 22.58 -0.76
CA LYS A 74 15.09 23.97 -0.68
C LYS A 74 14.00 24.17 0.40
N TYR A 75 13.25 23.11 0.71
CA TYR A 75 12.03 23.22 1.51
C TYR A 75 12.14 22.43 2.81
N ARG A 76 11.35 22.83 3.82
CA ARG A 76 11.22 22.09 5.08
C ARG A 76 10.19 20.97 4.93
N ARG A 77 10.37 19.91 5.70
CA ARG A 77 9.42 18.78 5.83
C ARG A 77 9.09 18.57 7.30
N VAL A 78 7.83 18.27 7.59
CA VAL A 78 7.33 18.02 8.94
C VAL A 78 6.75 16.61 8.97
N LEU A 79 7.22 15.77 9.90
CA LEU A 79 6.64 14.44 10.08
C LEU A 79 5.26 14.56 10.75
N PRO A 80 4.27 13.70 10.40
CA PRO A 80 2.95 13.72 11.01
C PRO A 80 3.01 13.67 12.54
N LYS A 81 3.84 12.77 13.11
CA LYS A 81 4.04 12.67 14.56
C LYS A 81 4.50 13.99 15.20
N TRP A 82 5.28 14.81 14.50
CA TRP A 82 5.71 16.10 15.04
C TRP A 82 4.63 17.16 15.03
N VAL A 83 3.64 17.04 14.14
CA VAL A 83 2.41 17.84 14.19
C VAL A 83 1.61 17.44 15.43
N ASP A 84 1.41 16.13 15.66
CA ASP A 84 0.68 15.61 16.82
C ASP A 84 1.32 16.00 18.15
N ASP A 85 2.65 15.87 18.23
CA ASP A 85 3.42 16.26 19.42
C ASP A 85 3.31 17.78 19.68
N TYR A 86 3.41 18.61 18.64
CA TYR A 86 3.20 20.06 18.77
C TYR A 86 1.79 20.39 19.30
N ILE A 87 0.75 19.75 18.76
CA ILE A 87 -0.63 19.97 19.20
C ILE A 87 -0.77 19.60 20.69
N ARG A 88 -0.22 18.45 21.10
CA ARG A 88 -0.23 18.01 22.49
C ARG A 88 0.45 19.04 23.40
N GLU A 89 1.63 19.50 23.05
CA GLU A 89 2.37 20.53 23.80
C GLU A 89 1.60 21.86 23.87
N GLN A 90 0.83 22.22 22.84
CA GLN A 90 -0.03 23.41 22.88
C GLN A 90 -1.21 23.23 23.84
N VAL A 91 -1.84 22.06 23.85
CA VAL A 91 -2.95 21.75 24.78
C VAL A 91 -2.45 21.81 26.22
N GLU A 92 -1.35 21.12 26.53
CA GLU A 92 -0.75 21.12 27.88
C GLU A 92 -0.39 22.54 28.34
N ARG A 93 0.14 23.39 27.44
CA ARG A 93 0.46 24.79 27.75
C ARG A 93 -0.79 25.61 28.04
N GLN A 94 -1.89 25.37 27.34
CA GLN A 94 -3.15 26.10 27.55
C GLN A 94 -3.84 25.66 28.85
N GLU A 95 -3.74 24.38 29.21
CA GLU A 95 -4.30 23.85 30.46
C GLU A 95 -3.51 24.31 31.70
N ALA A 96 -2.22 24.63 31.54
CA ALA A 96 -1.36 25.11 32.62
C ALA A 96 -1.40 26.64 32.85
N ALA A 97 -2.12 27.40 32.02
CA ALA A 97 -2.19 28.86 32.05
C ALA A 97 -3.48 29.38 32.68
#